data_AF-A0A8J8JFB8-F1
#
_entry.id   AF-A0A8J8JFB8-F1
#
_cell.length_a   1.000
_cell.length_b   1.000
_cell.length_c   1.000
_cell.angle_alpha   90.00
_cell.angle_beta   90.00
_cell.angle_gamma   90.00
#
_symmetry.space_group_name_H-M   'P 1'
#
loop_
_entity.id
_entity.type
_entity.pdbx_description
1 polymer ?
#
loop_
_entity_poly.entity_id
_entity_poly.type
_entity_poly.pdbx_seq_one_letter_code
_entity_poly.pdbx_strand_id
1 'polypeptide(L)'
;MEPRVYEMPVERVREVFGRIEEYDLLSVDVENEASVIDDMLESEEEKLRYVREKLDDGNIDSAVLVVRDGTGTLVVKMENVITIRATVRNYERLIEEFGLKER
;
A
#
# COMPACT_ATOMS: atom_id res chain seq x y z
N MET A 1 -16.54 -4.23 12.58
CA MET A 1 -15.41 -4.55 13.47
C MET A 1 -14.58 -3.29 13.68
N GLU A 2 -13.94 -3.13 14.83
CA GLU A 2 -12.97 -2.06 15.01
C GLU A 2 -11.76 -2.27 14.08
N PRO A 3 -11.22 -1.21 13.47
CA PRO A 3 -10.07 -1.33 12.59
C PRO A 3 -8.83 -1.73 13.41
N ARG A 4 -8.10 -2.74 12.93
CA ARG A 4 -6.79 -3.13 13.49
C ARG A 4 -5.69 -2.55 12.63
N VAL A 5 -4.63 -2.05 13.26
CA VAL A 5 -3.51 -1.43 12.56
C VAL A 5 -2.26 -2.23 12.86
N TYR A 6 -1.58 -2.67 11.81
CA TYR A 6 -0.32 -3.40 11.89
C TYR A 6 0.81 -2.54 11.32
N GLU A 7 1.93 -2.49 12.01
CA GLU A 7 3.11 -1.75 11.53
C GLU A 7 3.76 -2.50 10.37
N MET A 8 3.96 -1.81 9.24
CA MET A 8 4.68 -2.33 8.08
C MET A 8 6.10 -1.74 8.08
N PRO A 9 7.15 -2.58 8.15
CA PRO A 9 8.52 -2.11 8.03
C PRO A 9 8.73 -1.44 6.66
N VAL A 10 9.22 -0.20 6.67
CA VAL A 10 9.40 0.62 5.45
C VAL A 10 10.30 -0.07 4.43
N GLU A 11 11.30 -0.82 4.88
CA GLU A 11 12.23 -1.59 4.05
C GLU A 11 11.56 -2.76 3.32
N ARG A 12 10.39 -3.23 3.79
CA ARG A 12 9.62 -4.33 3.19
C ARG A 12 8.56 -3.87 2.22
N VAL A 13 8.20 -2.59 2.20
CA VAL A 13 7.14 -2.05 1.34
C VAL A 13 7.40 -2.35 -0.14
N ARG A 14 8.63 -2.15 -0.62
CA ARG A 14 8.99 -2.46 -2.02
C ARG A 14 8.78 -3.93 -2.37
N GLU A 15 9.19 -4.83 -1.48
CA GLU A 15 9.00 -6.27 -1.63
C GLU A 15 7.51 -6.62 -1.69
N VAL A 16 6.70 -6.04 -0.81
CA VAL A 16 5.25 -6.21 -0.80
C VAL A 16 4.62 -5.76 -2.12
N PHE A 17 4.92 -4.54 -2.59
CA PHE A 17 4.37 -4.02 -3.86
C PHE A 17 4.87 -4.76 -5.11
N GLY A 18 6.04 -5.37 -5.04
CA GLY A 18 6.54 -6.28 -6.09
C GLY A 18 5.70 -7.55 -6.24
N ARG A 19 5.04 -7.99 -5.17
CA ARG A 19 4.24 -9.24 -5.12
C ARG A 19 2.79 -9.01 -4.71
N ILE A 20 2.31 -7.76 -4.73
CA ILE A 20 1.05 -7.41 -4.06
C ILE A 20 -0.18 -8.10 -4.68
N GLU A 21 -0.09 -8.40 -5.97
CA GLU A 21 -1.10 -9.13 -6.74
C GLU A 21 -1.28 -10.58 -6.24
N GLU A 22 -0.23 -11.18 -5.65
CA GLU A 22 -0.31 -12.53 -5.03
C GLU A 22 -1.23 -12.57 -3.80
N TYR A 23 -1.55 -11.41 -3.22
CA TYR A 23 -2.43 -11.29 -2.06
C TYR A 23 -3.89 -10.99 -2.44
N ASP A 24 -4.27 -11.19 -3.70
CA ASP A 24 -5.61 -10.90 -4.23
C ASP A 24 -5.93 -9.39 -4.10
N LEU A 25 -5.16 -8.59 -4.85
CA LEU A 25 -5.30 -7.13 -4.94
C LEU A 25 -6.70 -6.76 -5.45
N LEU A 26 -7.42 -5.96 -4.66
CA LEU A 26 -8.77 -5.49 -4.96
C LEU A 26 -8.76 -4.08 -5.57
N SER A 27 -7.91 -3.21 -5.04
CA SER A 27 -7.73 -1.85 -5.56
C SER A 27 -6.39 -1.26 -5.15
N VAL A 28 -5.91 -0.30 -5.91
CA VAL A 28 -4.80 0.59 -5.62
C VAL A 28 -5.22 2.02 -5.94
N ASP A 29 -4.96 2.92 -5.00
CA ASP A 29 -5.23 4.35 -5.15
C ASP A 29 -3.98 5.12 -4.74
N VAL A 30 -3.71 6.21 -5.46
CA VAL A 30 -2.58 7.09 -5.19
C VAL A 30 -3.13 8.51 -5.09
N GLU A 31 -2.65 9.23 -4.09
CA GLU A 31 -3.02 10.62 -3.83
C GLU A 31 -1.74 11.42 -3.62
N ASN A 32 -1.49 12.37 -4.51
CA ASN A 32 -0.32 13.21 -4.55
C ASN A 32 -0.76 14.66 -4.38
N GLU A 33 -0.55 15.18 -3.18
CA GLU A 33 -0.91 16.56 -2.84
C GLU A 33 -0.12 17.60 -3.67
N ALA A 34 1.00 17.19 -4.28
CA ALA A 34 1.83 18.03 -5.12
C ALA A 34 1.50 17.94 -6.63
N SER A 35 0.61 17.03 -7.06
CA SER A 35 0.33 16.84 -8.48
C SER A 35 -1.06 16.25 -8.76
N VAL A 36 -1.76 16.79 -9.74
CA VAL A 36 -3.09 16.31 -10.20
C VAL A 36 -2.97 15.07 -11.11
N ILE A 37 -1.77 14.48 -11.25
CA ILE A 37 -1.53 13.33 -12.14
C ILE A 37 -2.39 12.13 -11.75
N ASP A 38 -2.76 11.98 -10.48
CA ASP A 38 -3.52 10.79 -10.02
C ASP A 38 -4.93 10.70 -10.62
N ASP A 39 -5.53 11.82 -11.05
CA ASP A 39 -6.83 11.84 -11.74
C ASP A 39 -6.75 11.30 -13.18
N MET A 40 -5.55 11.07 -13.72
CA MET A 40 -5.34 10.61 -15.11
C MET A 40 -5.07 9.10 -15.22
N LEU A 41 -4.88 8.38 -14.11
CA LEU A 41 -4.62 6.94 -14.12
C LEU A 41 -5.94 6.17 -14.09
N GLU A 42 -6.38 5.71 -15.26
CA GLU A 42 -7.71 5.11 -15.43
C GLU A 42 -7.77 3.63 -15.01
N SER A 43 -6.64 2.93 -15.01
CA SER A 43 -6.57 1.49 -14.73
C SER A 43 -5.73 1.13 -13.50
N GLU A 44 -6.12 0.07 -12.80
CA GLU A 44 -5.41 -0.46 -11.64
C GLU A 44 -3.98 -0.92 -11.98
N GLU A 45 -3.74 -1.42 -13.20
CA GLU A 45 -2.39 -1.77 -13.68
C GLU A 45 -1.49 -0.53 -13.85
N GLU A 46 -2.03 0.57 -14.38
CA GLU A 46 -1.28 1.83 -14.51
C GLU A 46 -0.97 2.43 -13.15
N LYS A 47 -1.97 2.45 -12.25
CA LYS A 47 -1.77 2.89 -10.87
C LYS A 47 -0.70 2.05 -10.17
N LEU A 48 -0.75 0.72 -10.29
CA LEU A 48 0.23 -0.16 -9.66
C LEU A 48 1.63 0.05 -10.23
N ARG A 49 1.76 0.27 -11.55
CA ARG A 49 3.03 0.59 -12.19
C ARG A 49 3.60 1.91 -11.68
N TYR A 50 2.77 2.95 -11.63
CA TYR A 50 3.15 4.25 -11.09
C TYR A 50 3.58 4.16 -9.62
N VAL A 51 2.86 3.38 -8.81
CA VAL A 51 3.26 3.09 -7.42
C VAL A 51 4.64 2.45 -7.35
N ARG A 52 4.91 1.43 -8.17
CA ARG A 52 6.21 0.74 -8.18
C ARG A 52 7.33 1.71 -8.55
N GLU A 53 7.13 2.55 -9.58
CA GLU A 53 8.08 3.60 -9.98
C GLU A 53 8.35 4.58 -8.83
N LYS A 54 7.30 5.06 -8.16
CA LYS A 54 7.47 5.97 -7.01
C LYS A 54 8.22 5.32 -5.87
N LEU A 55 7.89 4.08 -5.51
CA LEU A 55 8.55 3.37 -4.43
C LEU A 55 10.05 3.14 -4.70
N ASP A 56 10.43 2.94 -5.96
CA ASP A 56 11.83 2.78 -6.35
C ASP A 56 12.62 4.09 -6.26
N ASP A 57 12.02 5.21 -6.69
CA ASP A 57 12.68 6.52 -6.73
C ASP A 57 12.61 7.31 -5.41
N GLY A 58 11.56 7.09 -4.61
CA GLY A 58 11.16 7.95 -3.51
C GLY A 58 11.56 7.46 -2.11
N ASN A 59 11.44 8.38 -1.14
CA ASN A 59 11.57 8.06 0.28
C ASN A 59 10.23 7.68 0.91
N ILE A 60 10.20 6.55 1.62
CA ILE A 60 9.01 6.09 2.35
C ILE A 60 9.08 6.61 3.78
N ASP A 61 8.13 7.46 4.17
CA ASP A 61 8.08 8.06 5.50
C ASP A 61 7.46 7.11 6.52
N SER A 62 6.39 6.39 6.12
CA SER A 62 5.71 5.41 6.96
C SER A 62 4.86 4.44 6.15
N ALA A 63 4.64 3.26 6.69
CA ALA A 63 3.71 2.28 6.12
C ALA A 63 2.96 1.54 7.25
N VAL A 64 1.67 1.32 7.04
CA VAL A 64 0.82 0.54 7.95
C VAL A 64 -0.17 -0.30 7.17
N LEU A 65 -0.48 -1.49 7.68
CA LEU A 65 -1.58 -2.30 7.17
C LEU A 65 -2.80 -2.08 8.08
N VAL A 66 -3.90 -1.59 7.51
CA VAL A 66 -5.16 -1.38 8.23
C VAL A 66 -6.12 -2.50 7.85
N VAL A 67 -6.49 -3.33 8.81
CA VAL A 67 -7.46 -4.42 8.62
C VAL A 67 -8.83 -3.96 9.07
N ARG A 68 -9.78 -3.98 8.13
CA ARG A 68 -11.16 -3.56 8.38
C ARG A 68 -12.10 -4.29 7.43
N ASP A 69 -13.29 -4.65 7.91
CA ASP A 69 -14.37 -5.20 7.08
C ASP A 69 -13.96 -6.41 6.22
N GLY A 70 -13.01 -7.22 6.71
CA GLY A 70 -12.53 -8.44 6.04
C GLY A 70 -11.48 -8.22 4.95
N THR A 71 -10.94 -7.01 4.81
CA THR A 71 -9.83 -6.70 3.91
C THR A 71 -8.70 -6.01 4.65
N GLY A 72 -7.51 -6.02 4.06
CA GLY A 72 -6.37 -5.25 4.53
C GLY A 72 -6.00 -4.17 3.54
N THR A 73 -5.96 -2.92 3.98
CA THR A 73 -5.49 -1.78 3.19
C THR A 73 -4.11 -1.38 3.66
N LEU A 74 -3.11 -1.59 2.81
CA LEU A 74 -1.76 -1.07 3.01
C LEU A 74 -1.75 0.41 2.68
N VAL A 75 -1.46 1.24 3.68
CA VAL A 75 -1.33 2.69 3.56
C VAL A 75 0.14 3.04 3.66
N VAL A 76 0.68 3.63 2.59
CA VAL A 76 2.08 4.07 2.52
C VAL A 76 2.10 5.58 2.32
N LYS A 77 2.90 6.28 3.14
CA LYS A 77 3.15 7.72 2.99
C LYS A 77 4.58 7.93 2.54
N MET A 78 4.75 8.80 1.57
CA MET A 78 6.03 9.11 0.95
C MET A 78 6.20 10.61 0.75
N GLU A 79 7.42 11.09 0.97
CA GLU A 79 7.86 12.46 0.74
C GLU A 79 6.97 13.55 1.37
N ASN A 80 6.15 13.20 2.37
CA ASN A 80 5.09 14.02 2.97
C ASN A 80 4.05 14.58 1.98
N VAL A 81 3.95 14.03 0.78
CA VAL A 81 3.04 14.52 -0.28
C VAL A 81 2.33 13.41 -1.04
N ILE A 82 2.84 12.17 -1.01
CA ILE A 82 2.23 11.04 -1.70
C ILE A 82 1.68 10.05 -0.66
N THR A 83 0.41 9.69 -0.81
CA THR A 83 -0.26 8.63 -0.06
C THR A 83 -0.71 7.54 -1.03
N ILE A 84 -0.22 6.33 -0.83
CA ILE A 84 -0.62 5.14 -1.59
C ILE A 84 -1.50 4.28 -0.70
N ARG A 85 -2.60 3.76 -1.26
CA ARG A 85 -3.53 2.85 -0.61
C ARG A 85 -3.71 1.63 -1.50
N ALA A 86 -3.29 0.45 -1.04
CA ALA A 86 -3.50 -0.80 -1.75
C ALA A 86 -4.33 -1.75 -0.89
N THR A 87 -5.51 -2.15 -1.38
CA THR A 87 -6.42 -3.04 -0.65
C THR A 87 -6.30 -4.45 -1.18
N VAL A 88 -6.07 -5.39 -0.29
CA VAL A 88 -5.94 -6.83 -0.59
C VAL A 88 -6.94 -7.64 0.21
N ARG A 89 -7.37 -8.77 -0.35
CA ARG A 89 -8.23 -9.72 0.36
C ARG A 89 -7.43 -10.62 1.31
N ASN A 90 -6.27 -11.12 0.88
CA ASN A 90 -5.46 -12.08 1.64
C ASN A 90 -4.47 -11.39 2.59
N TYR A 91 -4.97 -10.46 3.41
CA TYR A 91 -4.14 -9.67 4.33
C TYR A 91 -3.51 -10.50 5.46
N GLU A 92 -4.14 -11.62 5.84
CA GLU A 92 -3.61 -12.54 6.86
C GLU A 92 -2.25 -13.11 6.42
N ARG A 93 -2.11 -13.44 5.14
CA ARG A 93 -0.84 -13.92 4.57
C ARG A 93 0.24 -12.84 4.60
N LEU A 94 -0.11 -11.56 4.40
CA LEU A 94 0.83 -10.44 4.57
C LEU A 94 1.30 -10.31 6.02
N ILE A 95 0.38 -10.43 6.98
CA ILE A 95 0.71 -10.37 8.41
C ILE A 95 1.69 -11.49 8.77
N GLU A 96 1.42 -12.72 8.32
CA GLU A 96 2.26 -13.89 8.60
C GLU A 96 3.63 -13.81 7.92
N GLU A 97 3.67 -13.52 6.61
CA GLU A 97 4.91 -13.52 5.81
C GLU A 97 5.89 -12.43 6.26
N PHE A 98 5.37 -11.27 6.68
CA PHE A 98 6.18 -10.13 7.11
C PHE A 98 6.26 -9.96 8.64
N GLY A 99 5.62 -10.85 9.40
CA GLY A 99 5.64 -10.82 10.87
C GLY A 99 5.12 -9.50 11.45
N LEU A 100 4.05 -8.95 10.86
CA LEU A 100 3.54 -7.62 11.21
C LEU A 100 2.99 -7.60 12.64
N LYS A 101 3.29 -6.52 13.37
CA LYS A 101 2.84 -6.36 14.76
C LYS A 101 1.68 -5.38 14.84
N GLU A 102 0.65 -5.76 15.58
CA GLU A 102 -0.45 -4.87 15.90
C GLU A 102 0.05 -3.72 16.78
N ARG A 103 -0.38 -2.51 16.46
CA ARG A 103 0.01 -1.26 17.13
C ARG A 103 -0.90 -0.93 18.30
#